data_AF-A0A2V7VLX7-F1
#
_entry.id   AF-A0A2V7VLX7-F1
#
_cell.length_a   1.000
_cell.length_b   1.000
_cell.length_c   1.000
_cell.angle_alpha   90.00
_cell.angle_beta   90.00
_cell.angle_gamma   90.00
#
_symmetry.space_group_name_H-M   'P 1'
#
loop_
_entity.id
_entity.type
_entity.pdbx_description
1 polymer ?
#
loop_
_entity_poly.entity_id
_entity_poly.type
_entity_poly.pdbx_seq_one_letter_code
_entity_poly.pdbx_strand_id
1 'polypeptide(L)'
;MAGLDGRGRCPKCGAEPALALSPSIREQRLVDRCPACQGEQLYVQRDFNQRAGLAIVIVGGALAPFTPYYSSLFVAAAIDAVLYALLPEIAVCYRCHAHFRGFARNPKHEAFDLHVAEQYGTKSP
;
A
#
# COMPACT_ATOMS: atom_id res chain seq x y z
N MET A 1 -4.79 14.47 10.41
CA MET A 1 -6.18 13.99 10.30
C MET A 1 -6.72 14.57 9.00
N ALA A 2 -6.72 13.80 7.91
CA ALA A 2 -7.15 14.31 6.60
C ALA A 2 -8.68 14.40 6.60
N GLY A 3 -9.21 15.60 6.38
CA GLY A 3 -10.65 15.81 6.22
C GLY A 3 -11.15 15.10 4.96
N LEU A 4 -12.35 14.53 5.02
CA LEU A 4 -13.09 14.03 3.85
C LEU A 4 -13.77 15.20 3.09
N ASP A 5 -13.17 16.40 3.13
CA ASP A 5 -13.72 17.64 2.58
C ASP A 5 -13.36 17.87 1.10
N GLY A 6 -12.59 16.95 0.49
CA GLY A 6 -12.21 17.04 -0.93
C GLY A 6 -11.00 17.90 -1.20
N ARG A 7 -10.30 18.33 -0.15
CA ARG A 7 -9.07 19.11 -0.25
C ARG A 7 -7.93 18.29 0.33
N GLY A 8 -7.01 17.87 -0.54
CA GLY A 8 -5.77 17.23 -0.14
C GLY A 8 -4.64 18.21 -0.33
N ARG A 9 -4.01 18.67 0.75
CA ARG A 9 -2.83 19.53 0.66
C ARG A 9 -1.58 18.66 0.50
N CYS A 10 -0.82 18.89 -0.56
CA CYS A 10 0.47 18.23 -0.73
C CYS A 10 1.50 18.83 0.24
N PRO A 11 2.13 18.04 1.13
CA PRO A 11 3.12 18.55 2.08
C PRO A 11 4.43 18.97 1.41
N LYS A 12 4.68 18.55 0.16
CA LYS A 12 5.92 18.83 -0.56
C LYS A 12 5.86 20.10 -1.42
N CYS A 13 4.72 20.38 -2.05
CA CYS A 13 4.57 21.53 -2.95
C CYS A 13 3.46 22.50 -2.55
N GLY A 14 2.69 22.21 -1.49
CA GLY A 14 1.60 23.07 -1.03
C GLY A 14 0.38 23.12 -1.95
N ALA A 15 0.39 22.41 -3.07
CA ALA A 15 -0.76 22.32 -3.97
C ALA A 15 -1.97 21.73 -3.24
N GLU A 16 -3.14 22.31 -3.49
CA GLU A 16 -4.44 21.87 -2.99
C GLU A 16 -5.29 21.35 -4.16
N PRO A 17 -4.96 20.20 -4.76
CA PRO A 17 -5.83 19.58 -5.75
C PRO A 17 -7.23 19.36 -5.17
N ALA A 18 -8.24 19.77 -5.92
CA ALA A 18 -9.62 19.40 -5.67
C ALA A 18 -9.76 17.90 -5.97
N LEU A 19 -9.89 17.10 -4.92
CA LEU A 19 -10.10 15.66 -5.03
C LEU A 19 -11.60 15.40 -5.17
N ALA A 20 -11.98 14.79 -6.30
CA ALA A 20 -13.36 14.36 -6.53
C ALA A 20 -13.64 13.11 -5.69
N LEU A 21 -14.17 13.29 -4.49
CA LEU A 21 -14.63 12.18 -3.64
C LEU A 21 -15.98 11.67 -4.13
N SER A 22 -16.07 10.38 -4.44
CA SER A 22 -17.36 9.72 -4.62
C SER A 22 -18.11 9.64 -3.28
N PRO A 23 -19.46 9.57 -3.30
CA PRO A 23 -20.25 9.36 -2.09
C PRO A 23 -19.84 8.10 -1.31
N SER A 24 -19.41 7.04 -2.01
CA SER A 24 -18.91 5.80 -1.43
C SER A 24 -17.63 5.95 -0.59
N ILE A 25 -16.71 6.87 -0.96
CA ILE A 25 -15.54 7.18 -0.12
C ILE A 25 -15.98 7.92 1.16
N ARG A 26 -16.97 8.81 1.02
CA ARG A 26 -17.40 9.71 2.11
C ARG A 26 -18.23 8.99 3.16
N GLU A 27 -19.06 8.02 2.76
CA GLU A 27 -19.99 7.30 3.65
C GLU A 27 -19.45 5.95 4.14
N GLN A 28 -18.76 5.20 3.27
CA GLN A 28 -18.34 3.82 3.56
C GLN A 28 -16.82 3.65 3.65
N ARG A 29 -16.06 4.75 3.51
CA ARG A 29 -14.59 4.74 3.36
C ARG A 29 -14.13 3.74 2.29
N LEU A 30 -14.90 3.60 1.22
CA LEU A 30 -14.67 2.62 0.18
C LEU A 30 -14.24 3.35 -1.11
N VAL A 31 -13.03 3.05 -1.58
CA VAL A 31 -12.41 3.76 -2.71
C VAL A 31 -12.78 3.07 -4.02
N ASP A 32 -13.95 3.39 -4.58
CA ASP A 32 -14.35 2.85 -5.89
C ASP A 32 -13.56 3.47 -7.06
N ARG A 33 -13.17 4.73 -6.92
CA ARG A 33 -12.44 5.49 -7.95
C ARG A 33 -11.35 6.31 -7.32
N CYS A 34 -10.24 6.48 -8.03
CA CYS A 34 -9.14 7.31 -7.57
C CYS A 34 -9.57 8.78 -7.53
N PRO A 35 -9.59 9.46 -6.38
CA PRO A 35 -10.01 10.85 -6.28
C PRO A 35 -9.02 11.85 -6.92
N ALA A 36 -7.79 11.42 -7.23
CA ALA A 36 -6.76 12.24 -7.87
C ALA A 36 -6.83 12.22 -9.40
N CYS A 37 -7.08 11.07 -10.02
CA CYS A 37 -7.08 10.92 -11.48
C CYS A 37 -8.40 10.36 -12.07
N GLN A 38 -9.41 10.15 -11.21
CA GLN A 38 -10.73 9.57 -11.54
C GLN A 38 -10.68 8.17 -12.19
N GLY A 39 -9.56 7.46 -12.08
CA GLY A 39 -9.43 6.10 -12.60
C GLY A 39 -10.18 5.08 -11.74
N GLU A 40 -10.88 4.14 -12.37
CA GLU A 40 -11.63 3.07 -11.69
C GLU A 40 -10.77 1.84 -11.38
N GLN A 41 -9.55 1.78 -11.92
CA GLN A 41 -8.65 0.65 -11.75
C GLN A 41 -7.73 0.89 -10.56
N LEU A 42 -8.10 0.29 -9.44
CA LEU A 42 -7.30 0.19 -8.22
C LEU A 42 -7.03 -1.28 -7.91
N TYR A 43 -5.81 -1.59 -7.50
CA TYR A 43 -5.44 -2.91 -7.02
C TYR A 43 -5.18 -2.87 -5.52
N VAL A 44 -5.41 -4.00 -4.85
CA VAL A 44 -5.06 -4.16 -3.45
C VAL A 44 -3.68 -4.81 -3.34
N GLN A 45 -2.84 -4.21 -2.51
CA GLN A 45 -1.52 -4.74 -2.17
C GLN A 45 -1.32 -4.65 -0.66
N ARG A 46 -0.65 -5.64 -0.06
CA ARG A 46 -0.23 -5.52 1.35
C ARG A 46 0.83 -4.43 1.45
N ASP A 47 0.68 -3.51 2.42
CA ASP A 47 1.64 -2.42 2.65
C ASP A 47 2.92 -2.97 3.26
N PHE A 48 3.74 -3.61 2.42
CA PHE A 48 5.01 -4.18 2.85
C PHE A 48 5.96 -3.08 3.27
N ASN A 49 6.13 -2.93 4.58
CA ASN A 49 7.14 -2.03 5.11
C ASN A 49 8.52 -2.64 4.88
N GLN A 50 9.09 -2.36 3.70
CA GLN A 50 10.41 -2.85 3.29
C GLN A 50 11.50 -2.56 4.33
N ARG A 51 11.36 -1.48 5.12
CA ARG A 51 12.29 -1.15 6.21
C ARG A 51 12.19 -2.12 7.38
N ALA A 52 10.98 -2.58 7.72
CA ALA A 52 10.76 -3.52 8.81
C ALA A 52 11.35 -4.89 8.46
N GLY A 53 11.04 -5.43 7.28
CA GLY A 53 11.62 -6.70 6.80
C GLY A 53 13.15 -6.64 6.70
N LEU A 54 13.70 -5.54 6.16
CA LEU A 54 15.15 -5.34 6.10
C LEU A 54 15.79 -5.32 7.50
N ALA A 55 15.19 -4.64 8.47
CA ALA A 55 15.70 -4.60 9.84
C ALA A 55 15.74 -6.00 10.48
N ILE A 56 14.70 -6.81 10.25
CA ILE A 56 14.62 -8.19 10.78
C ILE A 56 15.69 -9.08 10.16
N VAL A 57 15.90 -8.99 8.84
CA VAL A 57 16.97 -9.74 8.16
C VAL A 57 18.35 -9.34 8.67
N ILE A 58 18.61 -8.03 8.85
CA ILE A 58 19.90 -7.55 9.39
C ILE A 58 20.13 -8.07 10.80
N VAL A 59 19.13 -7.98 11.68
CA VAL A 59 19.25 -8.47 13.07
C VAL A 59 19.42 -9.99 13.11
N GLY A 60 18.63 -10.73 12.33
CA GLY A 60 18.72 -12.19 12.25
C GLY A 60 20.08 -12.68 11.72
N GLY A 61 20.60 -12.00 10.70
CA GLY A 61 21.92 -12.26 10.12
C GLY A 61 23.06 -11.89 11.05
N ALA A 62 22.97 -10.77 11.78
CA ALA A 62 23.97 -10.39 12.77
C ALA A 62 24.05 -11.36 13.97
N LEU A 63 22.92 -11.95 14.35
CA LEU A 63 22.84 -12.95 15.43
C LEU A 63 23.20 -14.37 14.96
N ALA A 64 23.18 -14.63 13.65
CA ALA A 64 23.42 -15.95 13.07
C ALA A 64 24.75 -16.62 13.51
N PRO A 65 25.90 -15.92 13.60
CA PRO A 65 27.16 -16.53 14.02
C PRO A 65 27.18 -16.96 15.50
N PHE A 66 26.28 -16.39 16.31
CA PHE A 66 26.22 -16.62 17.76
C PHE A 66 25.20 -17.69 18.16
N THR A 67 24.36 -18.15 17.23
CA THR A 67 23.31 -19.15 17.47
C THR A 67 23.63 -20.51 16.89
N PRO A 68 23.36 -21.61 17.61
CA PRO A 68 23.53 -22.96 17.07
C PRO A 68 22.57 -23.19 15.91
N TYR A 69 23.08 -23.81 14.83
CA TYR A 69 22.32 -24.22 13.64
C TYR A 69 21.54 -23.10 12.92
N TYR A 70 21.98 -21.85 13.02
CA TYR A 70 21.32 -20.70 12.37
C TYR A 70 19.85 -20.51 12.78
N SER A 71 19.48 -20.96 13.99
CA SER A 71 18.11 -20.84 14.52
C SER A 71 17.60 -19.38 14.54
N SER A 72 18.49 -18.39 14.64
CA SER A 72 18.13 -16.97 14.52
C SER A 72 17.45 -16.63 13.19
N LEU A 73 17.86 -17.26 12.08
CA LEU A 73 17.26 -17.03 10.76
C LEU A 73 15.86 -17.61 10.67
N PHE A 74 15.63 -18.77 11.31
CA PHE A 74 14.30 -19.38 11.36
C PHE A 74 13.33 -18.52 12.16
N VAL A 75 13.78 -17.98 13.30
CA VAL A 75 13.01 -17.03 14.11
C VAL A 75 12.76 -15.74 13.34
N ALA A 76 13.77 -15.18 12.67
CA ALA A 76 13.62 -13.99 11.84
C ALA A 76 12.58 -14.19 10.72
N ALA A 77 12.63 -15.34 10.03
CA ALA A 77 11.64 -15.69 8.99
C ALA A 77 10.22 -15.84 9.55
N ALA A 78 10.08 -16.45 10.74
CA ALA A 78 8.79 -16.55 11.41
C ALA A 78 8.21 -15.18 11.80
N ILE A 79 9.06 -14.28 12.32
CA ILE A 79 8.66 -12.90 12.65
C ILE A 79 8.23 -12.16 11.37
N ASP A 80 8.98 -12.30 10.28
CA ASP A 80 8.65 -11.68 8.99
C ASP A 80 7.30 -12.18 8.47
N ALA A 81 7.02 -13.49 8.59
CA ALA A 81 5.74 -14.08 8.20
C ALA A 81 4.57 -13.57 9.05
N VAL A 82 4.77 -13.43 10.37
CA VAL A 82 3.76 -12.87 11.28
C VAL A 82 3.50 -11.41 10.95
N LEU A 83 4.55 -10.60 10.76
CA LEU A 83 4.39 -9.23 10.29
C LEU A 83 3.62 -9.20 8.96
N TYR A 84 4.03 -9.99 7.98
CA TYR A 84 3.37 -10.06 6.68
C TYR A 84 1.88 -10.41 6.78
N ALA A 85 1.50 -11.25 7.75
CA ALA A 85 0.10 -11.58 8.01
C ALA A 85 -0.68 -10.45 8.71
N LEU A 86 -0.01 -9.67 9.56
CA LEU A 86 -0.61 -8.52 10.28
C LEU A 86 -0.65 -7.24 9.44
N LEU A 87 0.09 -7.21 8.34
CA LEU A 87 0.23 -6.02 7.50
C LEU A 87 -1.12 -5.64 6.86
N PRO A 88 -1.55 -4.37 7.03
CA PRO A 88 -2.80 -3.91 6.45
C PRO A 88 -2.70 -3.86 4.93
N GLU A 89 -3.82 -4.10 4.29
CA GLU A 89 -3.97 -3.95 2.85
C GLU A 89 -4.20 -2.48 2.49
N ILE A 90 -3.59 -2.06 1.38
CA ILE A 90 -3.71 -0.72 0.83
C ILE A 90 -4.21 -0.81 -0.60
N ALA A 91 -5.02 0.17 -1.00
CA ALA A 91 -5.43 0.31 -2.39
C ALA A 91 -4.46 1.26 -3.11
N VAL A 92 -4.01 0.86 -4.29
CA VAL A 92 -3.11 1.66 -5.12
C VAL A 92 -3.73 1.83 -6.51
N CYS A 93 -3.71 3.06 -7.02
CA CYS A 93 -4.22 3.34 -8.36
C CYS A 93 -3.17 2.98 -9.44
N TYR A 94 -3.58 2.26 -10.49
CA TYR A 94 -2.68 1.89 -11.60
C TYR A 94 -2.14 3.09 -12.40
N ARG A 95 -2.86 4.21 -12.42
CA ARG A 95 -2.53 5.36 -13.29
C ARG A 95 -1.63 6.40 -12.64
N CYS A 96 -1.94 6.77 -11.39
CA CYS A 96 -1.21 7.82 -10.67
C CYS A 96 -0.38 7.30 -9.50
N HIS A 97 -0.42 5.98 -9.23
CA HIS A 97 0.26 5.35 -8.10
C HIS A 97 -0.05 6.00 -6.74
N ALA A 98 -1.22 6.61 -6.60
CA ALA A 98 -1.67 7.13 -5.32
C ALA A 98 -1.96 5.97 -4.37
N HIS A 99 -1.34 6.03 -3.17
CA HIS A 99 -1.49 5.02 -2.12
C HIS A 99 -2.60 5.44 -1.15
N PHE A 100 -3.64 4.62 -1.03
CA PHE A 100 -4.78 4.85 -0.16
C PHE A 100 -4.73 3.89 1.04
N ARG A 101 -4.36 4.44 2.22
CA ARG A 101 -4.27 3.72 3.50
C ARG A 101 -5.53 3.91 4.34
N GLY A 102 -5.98 2.88 5.05
CA GLY A 102 -7.08 2.97 6.02
C GLY A 102 -8.49 3.02 5.42
N PHE A 103 -8.64 2.64 4.16
CA PHE A 103 -9.93 2.50 3.49
C PHE A 103 -10.44 1.06 3.59
N ALA A 104 -11.77 0.90 3.62
CA ALA A 104 -12.40 -0.41 3.68
C ALA A 104 -12.09 -1.19 2.40
N ARG A 105 -11.79 -2.48 2.54
CA ARG A 105 -11.52 -3.37 1.41
C ARG A 105 -12.78 -3.47 0.55
N ASN A 106 -12.69 -3.02 -0.69
CA ASN A 106 -13.73 -3.29 -1.66
C ASN A 106 -13.55 -4.74 -2.16
N PRO A 107 -14.56 -5.62 -2.04
CA PRO A 107 -14.48 -6.98 -2.57
C PRO A 107 -14.36 -7.03 -4.11
N LYS A 108 -14.54 -5.91 -4.81
CA LYS A 108 -14.32 -5.79 -6.27
C LYS A 108 -12.86 -5.51 -6.67
N HIS A 109 -11.98 -5.14 -5.75
CA HIS A 109 -10.58 -4.91 -6.09
C HIS A 109 -9.79 -6.20 -5.95
N GLU A 110 -9.32 -6.70 -7.08
CA GLU A 110 -8.45 -7.88 -7.14
C GLU A 110 -7.00 -7.53 -6.78
N ALA A 111 -6.19 -8.57 -6.60
CA ALA A 111 -4.75 -8.43 -6.44
C ALA A 111 -4.12 -7.77 -7.67
N PHE A 112 -2.89 -7.29 -7.53
CA PHE A 112 -2.14 -6.72 -8.64
C PHE A 112 -2.11 -7.66 -9.85
N ASP A 113 -2.51 -7.16 -11.01
CA ASP A 113 -2.49 -7.83 -12.31
C ASP A 113 -1.50 -7.11 -13.22
N LEU A 114 -0.51 -7.86 -13.69
CA LEU A 114 0.55 -7.35 -14.55
C LEU A 114 0.01 -6.87 -15.90
N HIS A 115 -1.00 -7.55 -16.47
CA HIS A 115 -1.57 -7.15 -17.76
C HIS A 115 -2.23 -5.77 -17.69
N VAL A 116 -2.88 -5.48 -16.57
CA VAL A 116 -3.46 -4.16 -16.31
C VAL A 116 -2.35 -3.14 -16.14
N ALA A 117 -1.31 -3.44 -15.36
CA ALA A 117 -0.18 -2.54 -15.16
C ALA A 117 0.50 -2.14 -16.48
N GLU A 118 0.70 -3.08 -17.41
CA GLU A 118 1.32 -2.81 -18.72
C GLU A 118 0.45 -1.90 -19.60
N GLN A 119 -0.88 -2.05 -19.55
CA GLN A 119 -1.80 -1.16 -20.28
C GLN A 119 -1.73 0.30 -19.81
N TYR A 120 -1.46 0.52 -18.52
CA TYR A 120 -1.31 1.87 -17.96
C TYR A 120 0.13 2.39 -18.04
N GLY A 121 1.13 1.51 -17.98
CA GLY A 121 2.55 1.89 -18.10
C GLY A 121 2.91 2.51 -19.47
N THR A 122 2.14 2.19 -20.52
CA THR A 122 2.30 2.81 -21.84
C THR A 122 1.64 4.18 -21.96
N LYS A 123 0.73 4.54 -21.04
CA LYS A 123 0.07 5.86 -20.96
C LYS A 123 0.66 6.67 -19.81
N SER A 124 1.95 7.01 -19.91
CA SER A 124 2.46 8.16 -19.18
C SER A 124 1.87 9.44 -19.79
N PRO A 125 1.24 10.35 -19.02
CA PRO A 125 1.15 11.74 -19.43
C PRO A 125 2.54 12.39 -19.46
#